data_AF-A0A9P6FP86-F1
#
_entry.id   AF-A0A9P6FP86-F1
#
_cell.length_a   1.000
_cell.length_b   1.000
_cell.length_c   1.000
_cell.angle_alpha   90.00
_cell.angle_beta   90.00
_cell.angle_gamma   90.00
#
_symmetry.space_group_name_H-M   'P 1'
#
loop_
_entity.id
_entity.type
_entity.pdbx_description
1 polymer ?
#
loop_
_entity_poly.entity_id
_entity_poly.type
_entity_poly.pdbx_seq_one_letter_code
_entity_poly.pdbx_strand_id
1 'polypeptide(L)'
;SPYNTLDLITYAYPLITSIRQILNTTNDNTGATTADFSFSVVFVFLHLLAELRVSGTMCKYITIMFGIFNEIKVFSMVLATSTIFFTIAIIHTVHGRVGTPVNMGDSRSPDNSAIPDNLLGAISTVYLMMGGRFDPLNSEMYVEGEGETESTYKNAPLVIMVMVYFTFSSILMLNVLIALINNAFIKADDSWEQVWLENKLRYVEIAENMSYHIPGFRETFNWFPKEIYYTATPYQVKQYRQRVARIDEEFIFKDDSTNQSTEQSPTMANIKELEEKLTDQNQVMLDEFSSIKEQFVQQGQHFNTVRCDISSEFQKSMEMSQFQALQQDIEKMDQRNIEANKEISDVKEELSEMKMAMTETKSDVSEIKGDVVKIQSDIHAILEALRGIQRQ
;
A
#
# COMPACT_ATOMS: atom_id res chain seq x y z
N SER A 1 1.09 -7.65 -21.39
CA SER A 1 0.20 -7.21 -20.30
C SER A 1 0.98 -7.26 -19.00
N PRO A 2 0.99 -6.22 -18.15
CA PRO A 2 1.70 -6.24 -16.86
C PRO A 2 1.21 -7.38 -15.95
N TYR A 3 -0.04 -7.80 -16.13
CA TYR A 3 -0.64 -8.90 -15.39
C TYR A 3 0.03 -10.25 -15.64
N ASN A 4 0.41 -10.57 -16.88
CA ASN A 4 1.08 -11.84 -17.17
C ASN A 4 2.43 -11.94 -16.45
N THR A 5 3.12 -10.81 -16.28
CA THR A 5 4.38 -10.76 -15.52
C THR A 5 4.12 -10.98 -14.03
N LEU A 6 3.05 -10.38 -13.49
CA LEU A 6 2.63 -10.61 -12.11
C LEU A 6 2.28 -12.09 -11.88
N ASP A 7 1.45 -12.67 -12.75
CA ASP A 7 1.03 -14.08 -12.67
C ASP A 7 2.25 -15.02 -12.75
N LEU A 8 3.18 -14.75 -13.68
CA LEU A 8 4.43 -15.51 -13.79
C LEU A 8 5.25 -15.43 -12.50
N ILE A 9 5.41 -14.24 -11.91
CA ILE A 9 6.16 -14.04 -10.66
C ILE A 9 5.46 -14.78 -9.51
N THR A 10 4.14 -14.68 -9.42
CA THR A 10 3.36 -15.33 -8.37
C THR A 10 3.41 -16.84 -8.46
N TYR A 11 3.51 -17.46 -9.64
CA TYR A 11 3.68 -18.91 -9.70
C TYR A 11 5.14 -19.34 -9.59
N ALA A 12 6.06 -18.59 -10.19
CA ALA A 12 7.48 -18.91 -10.16
C ALA A 12 8.07 -18.79 -8.75
N TYR A 13 7.70 -17.75 -7.98
CA TYR A 13 8.31 -17.51 -6.68
C TYR A 13 7.99 -18.61 -5.66
N PRO A 14 6.71 -18.99 -5.40
CA PRO A 14 6.36 -20.11 -4.53
C PRO A 14 6.93 -21.45 -4.98
N LEU A 15 7.03 -21.68 -6.29
CA LEU A 15 7.66 -22.87 -6.84
C LEU A 15 9.15 -22.91 -6.48
N ILE A 16 9.88 -21.82 -6.71
CA ILE A 16 11.30 -21.69 -6.38
C ILE A 16 11.52 -21.86 -4.88
N THR A 17 10.68 -21.23 -4.04
CA THR A 17 10.79 -21.36 -2.59
C THR A 17 10.51 -22.78 -2.12
N SER A 18 9.53 -23.47 -2.72
CA SER A 18 9.22 -24.86 -2.40
C SER A 18 10.37 -25.80 -2.78
N ILE A 19 10.98 -25.61 -3.95
CA ILE A 19 12.15 -26.38 -4.38
C ILE A 19 13.33 -26.14 -3.42
N ARG A 20 13.61 -24.88 -3.07
CA ARG A 20 14.66 -24.55 -2.09
C ARG A 20 14.40 -25.18 -0.73
N GLN A 21 13.14 -25.19 -0.27
CA GLN A 21 12.77 -25.80 1.01
C GLN A 21 13.02 -27.31 1.02
N ILE A 22 12.68 -28.01 -0.07
CA ILE A 22 12.95 -29.45 -0.24
C ILE A 22 14.46 -29.72 -0.23
N LEU A 23 15.24 -28.91 -0.97
CA LEU A 23 16.70 -29.04 -1.01
C LEU A 23 17.34 -28.76 0.35
N ASN A 24 16.86 -27.76 1.09
CA ASN A 24 17.41 -27.40 2.40
C ASN A 24 17.05 -28.42 3.49
N THR A 25 15.88 -29.04 3.41
CA THR A 25 15.50 -30.14 4.32
C THR A 25 16.47 -31.32 4.19
N THR A 26 17.08 -31.48 3.01
CA THR A 26 18.10 -32.51 2.77
C THR A 26 19.48 -32.14 3.35
N ASN A 27 19.74 -30.84 3.58
CA ASN A 27 21.07 -30.31 3.91
C ASN A 27 21.20 -29.74 5.34
N ASP A 28 20.24 -29.99 6.23
CA ASP A 28 20.23 -29.56 7.65
C ASP A 28 20.35 -28.04 7.92
N ASN A 29 20.15 -27.19 6.89
CA ASN A 29 20.19 -25.73 7.01
C ASN A 29 18.78 -25.16 7.27
N THR A 30 18.41 -25.03 8.54
CA THR A 30 17.05 -24.66 8.98
C THR A 30 16.75 -23.16 9.02
N GLY A 31 17.75 -22.28 8.99
CA GLY A 31 17.56 -20.83 9.25
C GLY A 31 17.11 -19.96 8.07
N ALA A 32 17.48 -20.31 6.83
CA ALA A 32 17.31 -19.40 5.68
C ALA A 32 15.93 -19.50 4.98
N THR A 33 15.08 -20.46 5.36
CA THR A 33 13.88 -20.83 4.59
C THR A 33 12.61 -20.08 5.00
N THR A 34 12.54 -19.55 6.22
CA THR A 34 11.32 -18.93 6.76
C THR A 34 11.02 -17.57 6.14
N ALA A 35 12.04 -16.79 5.81
CA ALA A 35 11.88 -15.48 5.16
C ALA A 35 11.36 -15.64 3.71
N ASP A 36 11.98 -16.53 2.92
CA ASP A 36 11.58 -16.83 1.54
C ASP A 36 10.11 -17.29 1.47
N PHE A 37 9.68 -18.16 2.40
CA PHE A 37 8.28 -18.58 2.48
C PHE A 37 7.33 -17.43 2.81
N SER A 38 7.74 -16.53 3.71
CA SER A 38 6.93 -15.37 4.09
C SER A 38 6.68 -14.45 2.90
N PHE A 39 7.70 -14.20 2.07
CA PHE A 39 7.54 -13.44 0.83
C PHE A 39 6.64 -14.14 -0.19
N SER A 40 6.73 -15.46 -0.29
CA SER A 40 5.88 -16.26 -1.18
C SER A 40 4.40 -16.08 -0.86
N VAL A 41 4.04 -16.12 0.43
CA VAL A 41 2.68 -15.86 0.89
C VAL A 41 2.20 -14.45 0.49
N VAL A 42 3.06 -13.43 0.60
CA VAL A 42 2.74 -12.06 0.16
C VAL A 42 2.45 -12.00 -1.35
N PHE A 43 3.23 -12.69 -2.19
CA PHE A 43 2.98 -12.72 -3.64
C PHE A 43 1.66 -13.42 -4.00
N VAL A 44 1.28 -14.46 -3.26
CA VAL A 44 -0.02 -15.12 -3.43
C VAL A 44 -1.17 -14.16 -3.10
N PHE A 45 -1.07 -13.42 -1.99
CA PHE A 45 -2.08 -12.41 -1.65
C PHE A 45 -2.11 -11.26 -2.65
N LEU A 46 -0.96 -10.81 -3.17
CA LEU A 46 -0.90 -9.78 -4.21
C LEU A 46 -1.58 -10.23 -5.51
N HIS A 47 -1.44 -11.50 -5.87
CA HIS A 47 -2.14 -12.09 -7.01
C HIS A 47 -3.63 -12.24 -6.77
N LEU A 48 -4.06 -12.61 -5.55
CA LEU A 48 -5.48 -12.59 -5.20
C LEU A 48 -6.09 -11.20 -5.42
N LEU A 49 -5.38 -10.13 -5.05
CA LEU A 49 -5.80 -8.75 -5.35
C LEU A 49 -5.86 -8.48 -6.85
N ALA A 50 -4.94 -9.01 -7.64
CA ALA A 50 -4.97 -8.86 -9.10
C ALA A 50 -6.13 -9.62 -9.76
N GLU A 51 -6.54 -10.77 -9.23
CA GLU A 51 -7.69 -11.55 -9.72
C GLU A 51 -9.04 -10.86 -9.45
N LEU A 52 -9.11 -9.98 -8.46
CA LEU A 52 -10.30 -9.15 -8.23
C LEU A 52 -10.62 -8.20 -9.41
N ARG A 53 -9.74 -8.09 -10.41
CA ARG A 53 -9.98 -7.34 -11.67
C ARG A 53 -11.23 -7.79 -12.44
N VAL A 54 -11.72 -9.02 -12.22
CA VAL A 54 -12.91 -9.54 -12.89
C VAL A 54 -14.18 -8.83 -12.40
N SER A 55 -14.20 -8.42 -11.13
CA SER A 55 -15.30 -7.68 -10.53
C SER A 55 -15.26 -6.21 -10.98
N GLY A 56 -16.37 -5.69 -11.52
CA GLY A 56 -16.42 -4.32 -12.06
C GLY A 56 -16.03 -3.25 -11.05
N THR A 57 -16.53 -3.34 -9.81
CA THR A 57 -16.23 -2.36 -8.75
C THR A 57 -14.76 -2.40 -8.35
N MET A 58 -14.16 -3.59 -8.24
CA MET A 58 -12.76 -3.74 -7.83
C MET A 58 -11.79 -3.43 -8.97
N CYS A 59 -12.18 -3.71 -10.22
CA CYS A 59 -11.38 -3.39 -11.40
C CYS A 59 -11.09 -1.89 -11.52
N LYS A 60 -12.07 -1.04 -11.17
CA LYS A 60 -11.87 0.41 -11.10
C LYS A 60 -10.68 0.76 -10.21
N TYR A 61 -10.67 0.28 -8.97
CA TYR A 61 -9.59 0.58 -8.01
C TYR A 61 -8.24 0.01 -8.45
N ILE A 62 -8.22 -1.23 -8.95
CA ILE A 62 -6.98 -1.89 -9.42
C ILE A 62 -6.40 -1.13 -10.62
N THR A 63 -7.23 -0.72 -11.57
CA THR A 63 -6.79 0.04 -12.75
C THR A 63 -6.24 1.40 -12.35
N ILE A 64 -6.90 2.09 -11.41
CA ILE A 64 -6.43 3.35 -10.85
C ILE A 64 -5.07 3.17 -10.15
N MET A 65 -4.92 2.13 -9.32
CA MET A 65 -3.63 1.81 -8.68
C MET A 65 -2.52 1.59 -9.72
N PHE A 66 -2.76 0.78 -10.77
CA PHE A 66 -1.76 0.55 -11.82
C PHE A 66 -1.45 1.82 -12.63
N GLY A 67 -2.45 2.66 -12.88
CA GLY A 67 -2.26 3.98 -13.49
C GLY A 67 -1.33 4.85 -12.66
N ILE A 68 -1.60 4.94 -11.36
CA ILE A 68 -0.76 5.64 -10.37
C ILE A 68 0.66 5.07 -10.36
N PHE A 69 0.83 3.74 -10.30
CA PHE A 69 2.16 3.12 -10.33
C PHE A 69 2.94 3.45 -11.60
N ASN A 70 2.28 3.50 -12.77
CA ASN A 70 2.95 3.83 -14.02
C ASN A 70 3.42 5.29 -14.08
N GLU A 71 2.62 6.23 -13.58
CA GLU A 71 2.99 7.64 -13.53
C GLU A 71 4.07 7.92 -12.46
N ILE A 72 4.03 7.20 -11.33
CA ILE A 72 5.03 7.34 -10.25
C ILE A 72 6.40 6.80 -10.65
N LYS A 73 6.56 5.95 -11.68
CA LYS A 73 7.86 5.34 -12.04
C LYS A 73 9.00 6.35 -12.19
N VAL A 74 8.74 7.46 -12.90
CA VAL A 74 9.75 8.51 -13.10
C VAL A 74 10.10 9.18 -11.78
N PHE A 75 9.09 9.51 -10.97
CA PHE A 75 9.29 10.06 -9.63
C PHE A 75 10.09 9.11 -8.71
N SER A 76 9.77 7.81 -8.74
CA SER A 76 10.47 6.80 -7.95
C SER A 76 11.94 6.68 -8.34
N MET A 77 12.29 6.84 -9.62
CA MET A 77 13.69 6.89 -10.05
C MET A 77 14.41 8.11 -9.49
N VAL A 78 13.79 9.30 -9.57
CA VAL A 78 14.36 10.54 -9.01
C VAL A 78 14.56 10.42 -7.50
N LEU A 79 13.57 9.88 -6.78
CA LEU A 79 13.67 9.64 -5.35
C LEU A 79 14.78 8.65 -5.01
N ALA A 80 14.88 7.53 -5.74
CA ALA A 80 15.93 6.54 -5.52
C ALA A 80 17.33 7.11 -5.76
N THR A 81 17.53 7.85 -6.85
CA THR A 81 18.80 8.53 -7.15
C THR A 81 19.16 9.55 -6.07
N SER A 82 18.19 10.34 -5.61
CA SER A 82 18.41 11.29 -4.52
C SER A 82 18.80 10.57 -3.23
N THR A 83 18.07 9.52 -2.83
CA THR A 83 18.39 8.75 -1.62
C THR A 83 19.80 8.15 -1.68
N ILE A 84 20.22 7.62 -2.83
CA ILE A 84 21.59 7.13 -3.02
C ILE A 84 22.61 8.26 -2.86
N PHE A 85 22.39 9.42 -3.50
CA PHE A 85 23.28 10.57 -3.41
C PHE A 85 23.47 11.05 -1.96
N PHE A 86 22.36 11.24 -1.23
CA PHE A 86 22.42 11.64 0.17
C PHE A 86 23.02 10.55 1.06
N THR A 87 22.80 9.27 0.76
CA THR A 87 23.45 8.18 1.48
C THR A 87 24.97 8.26 1.34
N ILE A 88 25.48 8.44 0.11
CA ILE A 88 26.92 8.58 -0.12
C ILE A 88 27.48 9.80 0.63
N ALA A 89 26.76 10.93 0.60
CA ALA A 89 27.16 12.14 1.32
C ALA A 89 27.18 11.95 2.86
N ILE A 90 26.19 11.23 3.41
CA ILE A 90 26.12 10.87 4.84
C ILE A 90 27.28 9.95 5.22
N ILE A 91 27.49 8.87 4.47
CA ILE A 91 28.61 7.95 4.72
C ILE A 91 29.93 8.70 4.68
N HIS A 92 30.15 9.56 3.69
CA HIS A 92 31.39 10.32 3.56
C HIS A 92 31.56 11.34 4.70
N THR A 93 30.47 11.94 5.19
CA THR A 93 30.54 12.89 6.32
C THR A 93 30.83 12.19 7.64
N VAL A 94 30.27 11.00 7.86
CA VAL A 94 30.45 10.23 9.09
C VAL A 94 31.81 9.52 9.13
N HIS A 95 32.22 8.89 8.02
CA HIS A 95 33.45 8.09 7.94
C HIS A 95 34.66 8.89 7.43
N GLY A 96 34.45 10.07 6.84
CA GLY A 96 35.52 10.93 6.33
C GLY A 96 36.37 11.60 7.40
N ARG A 97 36.27 11.19 8.67
CA ARG A 97 37.14 11.70 9.74
C ARG A 97 38.57 11.23 9.50
N VAL A 98 39.37 12.15 8.96
CA VAL A 98 40.80 12.02 8.73
C VAL A 98 41.51 11.85 10.07
N GLY A 99 41.96 10.62 10.34
CA GLY A 99 43.13 10.28 11.14
C GLY A 99 43.41 11.09 12.39
N THR A 100 42.63 10.90 13.45
CA THR A 100 43.25 10.99 14.78
C THR A 100 44.16 9.78 14.93
N PRO A 101 45.47 9.95 15.24
CA PRO A 101 46.39 8.84 15.39
C PRO A 101 45.81 7.85 16.40
N VAL A 102 45.61 6.61 15.95
CA VAL A 102 45.08 5.52 16.75
C VAL A 102 46.01 5.32 17.94
N ASN A 103 45.59 5.76 19.12
CA ASN A 103 46.20 5.32 20.36
C ASN A 103 45.92 3.80 20.45
N MET A 104 46.94 3.00 20.18
CA MET A 104 46.95 1.53 20.14
C MET A 104 46.55 0.83 21.48
N GLY A 105 46.00 1.57 22.44
CA GLY A 105 45.74 1.08 23.80
C GLY A 105 44.27 0.84 24.16
N ASP A 106 43.30 1.31 23.38
CA ASP A 106 41.88 1.22 23.78
C ASP A 106 41.16 0.15 22.98
N SER A 107 41.00 -1.03 23.58
CA SER A 107 40.29 -2.20 23.01
C SER A 107 38.76 -2.02 23.06
N ARG A 108 38.27 -0.80 22.82
CA ARG A 108 36.84 -0.51 22.78
C ARG A 108 36.27 -1.07 21.47
N SER A 109 35.29 -1.95 21.62
CA SER A 109 34.64 -2.72 20.56
C SER A 109 34.35 -1.86 19.31
N PRO A 110 34.77 -2.28 18.11
CA PRO A 110 34.59 -1.53 16.86
C PRO A 110 33.12 -1.45 16.37
N ASP A 111 32.14 -1.86 17.17
CA ASP A 111 30.81 -2.27 16.69
C ASP A 111 29.65 -1.30 17.02
N ASN A 112 29.93 -0.10 17.55
CA ASN A 112 28.87 0.83 17.97
C ASN A 112 28.60 2.00 17.00
N SER A 113 29.09 1.95 15.75
CA SER A 113 28.60 2.89 14.73
C SER A 113 27.13 2.57 14.44
N ALA A 114 26.24 3.51 14.79
CA ALA A 114 24.81 3.34 14.58
C ALA A 114 24.42 3.30 13.09
N ILE A 115 25.31 3.76 12.20
CA ILE A 115 25.18 3.60 10.76
C ILE A 115 26.04 2.40 10.32
N PRO A 116 25.45 1.38 9.69
CA PRO A 116 26.21 0.25 9.19
C PRO A 116 27.15 0.68 8.06
N ASP A 117 28.37 0.15 8.07
CA ASP A 117 29.40 0.40 7.05
C ASP A 117 28.97 -0.06 5.64
N ASN A 118 28.01 -0.99 5.58
CA ASN A 118 27.46 -1.49 4.34
C ASN A 118 26.55 -0.45 3.68
N LEU A 119 26.83 -0.10 2.42
CA LEU A 119 26.05 0.84 1.61
C LEU A 119 24.53 0.55 1.67
N LEU A 120 24.12 -0.72 1.59
CA LEU A 120 22.70 -1.11 1.64
C LEU A 120 22.05 -0.79 2.99
N GLY A 121 22.77 -0.98 4.10
CA GLY A 121 22.26 -0.63 5.43
C GLY A 121 22.20 0.88 5.63
N ALA A 122 23.13 1.62 5.04
CA ALA A 122 23.07 3.08 5.03
C ALA A 122 21.91 3.59 4.15
N ILE A 123 21.66 2.98 2.99
CA ILE A 123 20.50 3.31 2.14
C ILE A 123 19.19 3.07 2.90
N SER A 124 19.06 1.94 3.59
CA SER A 124 17.85 1.66 4.38
C SER A 124 17.69 2.65 5.54
N THR A 125 18.78 3.05 6.18
CA THR A 125 18.78 4.09 7.23
C THR A 125 18.29 5.44 6.67
N VAL A 126 18.81 5.90 5.53
CA VAL A 126 18.38 7.15 4.88
C VAL A 126 16.95 7.05 4.38
N TYR A 127 16.52 5.89 3.90
CA TYR A 127 15.13 5.66 3.53
C TYR A 127 14.19 5.72 4.74
N LEU A 128 14.55 5.13 5.88
CA LEU A 128 13.79 5.24 7.13
C LEU A 128 13.78 6.68 7.67
N MET A 129 14.84 7.44 7.42
CA MET A 129 14.94 8.85 7.74
C MET A 129 13.91 9.70 6.99
N MET A 130 13.61 9.36 5.73
CA MET A 130 12.51 9.99 4.98
C MET A 130 11.14 9.82 5.69
N GLY A 131 10.97 8.71 6.42
CA GLY A 131 9.80 8.43 7.25
C GLY A 131 9.84 9.03 8.66
N GLY A 132 10.85 9.85 8.97
CA GLY A 132 11.00 10.52 10.27
C GLY A 132 11.69 9.70 11.36
N ARG A 133 12.27 8.54 11.04
CA ARG A 133 13.02 7.74 12.01
C ARG A 133 14.50 8.12 11.98
N PHE A 134 14.95 8.86 12.99
CA PHE A 134 16.34 9.36 13.12
C PHE A 134 17.18 8.58 14.15
N ASP A 135 16.63 7.52 14.76
CA ASP A 135 17.29 6.72 15.81
C ASP A 135 18.76 6.36 15.47
N PRO A 136 19.10 5.93 14.23
CA PRO A 136 20.47 5.55 13.88
C PRO A 136 21.46 6.71 13.78
N LEU A 137 21.00 7.96 13.77
CA LEU A 137 21.83 9.16 13.65
C LEU A 137 21.97 9.92 14.96
N ASN A 138 21.12 9.64 15.96
CA ASN A 138 21.09 10.40 17.21
C ASN A 138 22.43 10.37 17.95
N SER A 139 23.08 9.21 18.00
CA SER A 139 24.39 9.05 18.67
C SER A 139 25.54 9.79 17.98
N GLU A 140 25.40 10.11 16.69
CA GLU A 140 26.42 10.84 15.92
C GLU A 140 26.10 12.34 15.80
N MET A 141 24.85 12.74 16.01
CA MET A 141 24.42 14.13 16.05
C MET A 141 24.63 14.79 17.41
N TYR A 142 24.34 14.06 18.50
CA TYR A 142 24.41 14.56 19.87
C TYR A 142 25.53 13.90 20.65
N VAL A 143 26.27 14.68 21.41
CA VAL A 143 27.12 14.15 22.47
C VAL A 143 26.20 13.88 23.66
N GLU A 144 26.03 12.61 24.04
CA GLU A 144 25.48 12.30 25.37
C GLU A 144 26.51 12.75 26.40
N GLY A 145 26.36 13.97 26.90
CA GLY A 145 27.11 14.45 28.05
C GLY A 145 26.57 13.78 29.30
N GLU A 146 27.40 12.95 29.95
CA GLU A 146 27.17 12.57 31.34
C GLU A 146 27.24 13.85 32.21
N GLY A 147 26.11 14.50 32.45
CA GLY A 147 25.95 15.47 33.54
C GLY A 147 25.92 16.96 33.18
N GLU A 148 26.01 17.38 31.92
CA GLU A 148 25.90 18.79 31.53
C GLU A 148 24.73 19.02 30.57
N THR A 149 23.81 19.92 30.95
CA THR A 149 22.54 20.27 30.28
C THR A 149 22.68 20.97 28.92
N GLU A 150 23.87 21.02 28.33
CA GLU A 150 24.12 21.75 27.08
C GLU A 150 24.42 20.76 25.94
N SER A 151 23.39 20.43 25.17
CA SER A 151 23.48 19.58 23.99
C SER A 151 24.33 20.27 22.91
N THR A 152 25.64 20.05 22.93
CA THR A 152 26.56 20.60 21.94
C THR A 152 26.58 19.69 20.70
N TYR A 153 26.33 20.27 19.52
CA TYR A 153 26.32 19.53 18.26
C TYR A 153 27.72 19.02 17.91
N LYS A 154 27.89 17.69 17.87
CA LYS A 154 29.17 17.04 17.53
C LYS A 154 29.56 17.30 16.07
N ASN A 155 28.57 17.32 15.17
CA ASN A 155 28.76 17.42 13.72
C ASN A 155 27.71 18.34 13.08
N ALA A 156 27.92 19.66 13.15
CA ALA A 156 27.03 20.62 12.49
C ALA A 156 26.78 20.33 10.98
N PRO A 157 27.77 19.91 10.16
CA PRO A 157 27.53 19.57 8.76
C PRO A 157 26.57 18.40 8.56
N LEU A 158 26.62 17.39 9.43
CA LEU A 158 25.74 16.23 9.39
C LEU A 158 24.29 16.65 9.65
N VAL A 159 24.07 17.47 10.69
CA VAL A 159 22.74 17.99 11.04
C VAL A 159 22.16 18.83 9.90
N ILE A 160 22.97 19.69 9.28
CA ILE A 160 22.54 20.51 8.13
C ILE A 160 22.16 19.62 6.95
N MET A 161 22.97 18.61 6.62
CA MET A 161 22.68 17.68 5.53
C MET A 161 21.39 16.89 5.78
N VAL A 162 21.17 16.41 7.00
CA VAL A 162 19.94 15.72 7.40
C VAL A 162 18.72 16.65 7.25
N MET A 163 18.83 17.90 7.69
CA MET A 163 17.77 18.91 7.53
C MET A 163 17.45 19.19 6.05
N VAL A 164 18.48 19.32 5.20
CA VAL A 164 18.32 19.51 3.75
C VAL A 164 17.65 18.30 3.11
N TYR A 165 18.08 17.08 3.45
CA TYR A 165 17.46 15.85 2.95
C TYR A 165 16.00 15.74 3.37
N PHE A 166 15.69 16.00 4.64
CA PHE A 166 14.33 15.96 5.16
C PHE A 166 13.43 16.97 4.44
N THR A 167 13.90 18.21 4.26
CA THR A 167 13.17 19.24 3.51
C THR A 167 12.93 18.81 2.07
N PHE A 168 13.96 18.30 1.40
CA PHE A 168 13.85 17.85 0.01
C PHE A 168 12.90 16.66 -0.13
N SER A 169 13.03 15.63 0.70
CA SER A 169 12.26 14.39 0.58
C SER A 169 10.83 14.51 1.13
N SER A 170 10.66 15.02 2.35
CA SER A 170 9.36 15.05 3.02
C SER A 170 8.51 16.24 2.60
N ILE A 171 9.10 17.40 2.26
CA ILE A 171 8.33 18.60 1.89
C ILE A 171 8.21 18.71 0.37
N LEU A 172 9.33 18.72 -0.36
CA LEU A 172 9.30 18.93 -1.80
C LEU A 172 8.79 17.67 -2.52
N MET A 173 9.44 16.53 -2.33
CA MET A 173 9.13 15.32 -3.09
C MET A 173 7.75 14.76 -2.76
N LEU A 174 7.31 14.77 -1.49
CA LEU A 174 5.98 14.29 -1.12
C LEU A 174 4.85 15.13 -1.74
N ASN A 175 4.99 16.46 -1.77
CA ASN A 175 3.99 17.33 -2.42
C ASN A 175 3.91 17.09 -3.92
N VAL A 176 5.05 16.89 -4.59
CA VAL A 176 5.09 16.51 -6.01
C VAL A 176 4.44 15.15 -6.21
N LEU A 177 4.70 14.17 -5.34
CA LEU A 177 4.07 12.85 -5.40
C LEU A 177 2.55 12.94 -5.29
N ILE A 178 2.03 13.72 -4.34
CA ILE A 178 0.58 13.92 -4.18
C ILE A 178 -0.03 14.55 -5.44
N ALA A 179 0.62 15.56 -6.03
CA ALA A 179 0.17 16.19 -7.27
C ALA A 179 0.15 15.19 -8.45
N LEU A 180 1.19 14.35 -8.57
CA LEU A 180 1.27 13.31 -9.60
C LEU A 180 0.20 12.22 -9.41
N ILE A 181 -0.05 11.80 -8.16
CA ILE A 181 -1.11 10.83 -7.82
C ILE A 181 -2.48 11.39 -8.25
N ASN A 182 -2.78 12.66 -7.94
CA ASN A 182 -4.04 13.27 -8.33
C ASN A 182 -4.22 13.32 -9.86
N ASN A 183 -3.18 13.69 -10.59
CA ASN A 183 -3.22 13.71 -12.04
C ASN A 183 -3.39 12.29 -12.63
N ALA A 184 -2.66 11.31 -12.09
CA ALA A 184 -2.76 9.92 -12.49
C ALA A 184 -4.15 9.33 -12.20
N PHE A 185 -4.75 9.69 -11.06
CA PHE A 185 -6.08 9.27 -10.67
C PHE A 185 -7.13 9.73 -11.69
N ILE A 186 -7.13 11.01 -12.06
CA ILE A 186 -8.09 11.58 -13.03
C ILE A 186 -7.96 10.85 -14.38
N LYS A 187 -6.74 10.66 -14.87
CA LYS A 187 -6.47 9.97 -16.14
C LYS A 187 -6.92 8.50 -16.11
N ALA A 188 -6.77 7.82 -14.97
CA ALA A 188 -7.18 6.44 -14.80
C ALA A 188 -8.71 6.30 -14.63
N ASP A 189 -9.37 7.27 -13.98
CA ASP A 189 -10.83 7.28 -13.76
C ASP A 189 -11.61 7.45 -15.09
N ASP A 190 -11.01 8.10 -16.09
CA ASP A 190 -11.63 8.24 -17.41
C ASP A 190 -11.53 6.97 -18.27
N SER A 191 -10.55 6.09 -17.98
CA SER A 191 -10.19 4.96 -18.86
C SER A 191 -10.50 3.58 -18.28
N TRP A 192 -10.86 3.47 -17.00
CA TRP A 192 -11.01 2.16 -16.34
C TRP A 192 -12.13 1.30 -16.93
N GLU A 193 -13.25 1.87 -17.37
CA GLU A 193 -14.36 1.08 -17.91
C GLU A 193 -13.96 0.33 -19.18
N GLN A 194 -13.18 1.00 -20.04
CA GLN A 194 -12.66 0.40 -21.27
C GLN A 194 -11.65 -0.72 -20.96
N VAL A 195 -10.76 -0.48 -19.99
CA VAL A 195 -9.77 -1.47 -19.55
C VAL A 195 -10.45 -2.68 -18.90
N TRP A 196 -11.49 -2.45 -18.09
CA TRP A 196 -12.29 -3.52 -17.50
C TRP A 196 -12.99 -4.35 -18.57
N LEU A 197 -13.64 -3.71 -19.54
CA LEU A 197 -14.33 -4.40 -20.62
C LEU A 197 -13.35 -5.21 -21.48
N GLU A 198 -12.18 -4.66 -21.80
CA GLU A 198 -11.13 -5.36 -22.53
C GLU A 198 -10.63 -6.58 -21.75
N ASN A 199 -10.34 -6.43 -20.45
CA ASN A 199 -9.89 -7.53 -19.59
C ASN A 199 -10.96 -8.63 -19.47
N LYS A 200 -12.23 -8.25 -19.31
CA LYS A 200 -13.36 -9.18 -19.25
C LYS A 200 -13.52 -9.92 -20.58
N LEU A 201 -13.39 -9.22 -21.71
CA LEU A 201 -13.47 -9.82 -23.04
C LEU A 201 -12.34 -10.83 -23.28
N ARG A 202 -11.09 -10.48 -22.92
CA ARG A 202 -9.95 -11.41 -22.99
C ARG A 202 -10.16 -12.64 -22.11
N TYR A 203 -10.75 -12.49 -20.93
CA TYR A 203 -11.04 -13.62 -20.05
C TYR A 203 -12.08 -14.56 -20.68
N VAL A 204 -13.15 -14.00 -21.26
CA VAL A 204 -14.16 -14.75 -22.01
C VAL A 204 -13.54 -15.42 -23.23
N GLU A 205 -12.70 -14.73 -24.00
CA GLU A 205 -11.99 -15.26 -25.16
C GLU A 205 -11.12 -16.47 -24.78
N ILE A 206 -10.35 -16.37 -23.69
CA ILE A 206 -9.50 -17.47 -23.21
C ILE A 206 -10.36 -18.67 -22.76
N ALA A 207 -11.42 -18.41 -21.99
CA ALA A 207 -12.35 -19.46 -21.54
C ALA A 207 -13.05 -20.14 -22.74
N GLU A 208 -13.45 -19.36 -23.73
CA GLU A 208 -14.04 -19.86 -24.97
C GLU A 208 -13.03 -20.70 -25.74
N ASN A 209 -11.80 -20.19 -25.95
CA ASN A 209 -10.73 -20.90 -26.66
C ASN A 209 -10.42 -22.26 -26.01
N MET A 210 -10.38 -22.33 -24.67
CA MET A 210 -10.20 -23.60 -23.96
C MET A 210 -11.39 -24.55 -24.15
N SER A 211 -12.62 -24.02 -24.21
CA SER A 211 -13.84 -24.83 -24.38
C SER A 211 -13.92 -25.52 -25.75
N TYR A 212 -13.32 -24.95 -26.81
CA TYR A 212 -13.29 -25.57 -28.14
C TYR A 212 -12.55 -26.91 -28.17
N HIS A 213 -11.61 -27.13 -27.24
CA HIS A 213 -10.83 -28.37 -27.19
C HIS A 213 -11.57 -29.52 -26.51
N ILE A 214 -12.73 -29.28 -25.89
CA ILE A 214 -13.52 -30.30 -25.20
C ILE A 214 -14.70 -30.73 -26.09
N PRO A 215 -14.71 -31.98 -26.59
CA PRO A 215 -15.81 -32.47 -27.43
C PRO A 215 -17.13 -32.47 -26.66
N GLY A 216 -18.22 -32.03 -27.30
CA GLY A 216 -19.58 -31.98 -26.73
C GLY A 216 -19.89 -30.74 -25.87
N PHE A 217 -18.90 -29.94 -25.48
CA PHE A 217 -19.13 -28.75 -24.63
C PHE A 217 -19.86 -27.61 -25.37
N ARG A 218 -19.73 -27.54 -26.70
CA ARG A 218 -20.45 -26.57 -27.54
C ARG A 218 -21.84 -27.01 -27.98
N GLU A 219 -22.18 -28.29 -27.83
CA GLU A 219 -23.48 -28.82 -28.25
C GLU A 219 -24.58 -28.44 -27.24
N THR A 220 -24.19 -28.08 -26.01
CA THR A 220 -25.10 -27.57 -24.98
C THR A 220 -25.40 -26.08 -25.21
N PHE A 221 -26.43 -25.82 -26.03
CA PHE A 221 -26.88 -24.48 -26.45
C PHE A 221 -27.21 -23.48 -25.33
N ASN A 222 -27.36 -23.92 -24.08
CA ASN A 222 -27.71 -23.05 -22.96
C ASN A 222 -26.52 -22.24 -22.43
N TRP A 223 -25.28 -22.61 -22.75
CA TRP A 223 -24.08 -21.99 -22.14
C TRP A 223 -23.38 -21.01 -23.07
N PHE A 224 -23.60 -21.10 -24.38
CA PHE A 224 -22.97 -20.21 -25.36
C PHE A 224 -24.00 -19.68 -26.36
N PRO A 225 -24.09 -18.37 -26.57
CA PRO A 225 -24.93 -17.81 -27.62
C PRO A 225 -24.43 -18.26 -29.00
N LYS A 226 -25.35 -18.47 -29.94
CA LYS A 226 -25.03 -18.86 -31.34
C LYS A 226 -24.16 -17.83 -32.06
N GLU A 227 -24.29 -16.57 -31.69
CA GLU A 227 -23.60 -15.44 -32.30
C GLU A 227 -23.01 -14.56 -31.21
N ILE A 228 -21.72 -14.22 -31.35
CA ILE A 228 -21.03 -13.28 -30.48
C ILE A 228 -20.79 -12.01 -31.30
N TYR A 229 -21.48 -10.93 -30.93
CA TYR A 229 -21.25 -9.63 -31.51
C TYR A 229 -20.05 -8.99 -30.80
N TYR A 230 -18.92 -8.87 -31.49
CA TYR A 230 -17.79 -8.08 -30.99
C TYR A 230 -18.19 -6.61 -31.01
N THR A 231 -18.54 -6.07 -29.85
CA THR A 231 -18.85 -4.65 -29.72
C THR A 231 -17.55 -3.84 -29.88
N ALA A 232 -17.53 -2.90 -30.82
CA ALA A 232 -16.43 -1.96 -30.97
C ALA A 232 -16.34 -1.08 -29.71
N THR A 233 -15.14 -0.81 -29.22
CA THR A 233 -14.97 0.07 -28.05
C THR A 233 -15.51 1.47 -28.37
N PRO A 234 -16.01 2.26 -27.38
CA PRO A 234 -16.48 3.62 -27.63
C PRO A 234 -15.45 4.48 -28.37
N TYR A 235 -14.16 4.25 -28.10
CA TYR A 235 -13.05 4.89 -28.79
C TYR A 235 -12.93 4.43 -30.25
N GLN A 236 -13.04 3.13 -30.54
CA GLN A 236 -13.05 2.61 -31.91
C GLN A 236 -14.27 3.12 -32.69
N VAL A 237 -15.44 3.20 -32.06
CA VAL A 237 -16.64 3.79 -32.66
C VAL A 237 -16.41 5.28 -32.93
N LYS A 238 -15.78 6.01 -32.01
CA LYS A 238 -15.44 7.44 -32.21
C LYS A 238 -14.45 7.63 -33.35
N GLN A 239 -13.38 6.83 -33.42
CA GLN A 239 -12.41 6.86 -34.51
C GLN A 239 -13.04 6.47 -35.85
N TYR A 240 -13.90 5.45 -35.84
CA TYR A 240 -14.64 5.03 -37.03
C TYR A 240 -15.55 6.15 -37.51
N ARG A 241 -16.34 6.78 -36.62
CA ARG A 241 -17.18 7.94 -36.95
C ARG A 241 -16.36 9.11 -37.51
N GLN A 242 -15.20 9.40 -36.94
CA GLN A 242 -14.28 10.43 -37.46
C GLN A 242 -13.66 10.05 -38.81
N ARG A 243 -13.50 8.77 -39.11
CA ARG A 243 -13.01 8.29 -40.39
C ARG A 243 -14.10 8.33 -41.45
N VAL A 244 -15.32 7.89 -41.11
CA VAL A 244 -16.49 7.95 -41.99
C VAL A 244 -16.86 9.39 -42.30
N ALA A 245 -16.90 10.29 -41.32
CA ALA A 245 -17.17 11.71 -41.55
C ALA A 245 -16.16 12.35 -42.53
N ARG A 246 -14.88 11.97 -42.46
CA ARG A 246 -13.86 12.41 -43.42
C ARG A 246 -14.08 11.83 -44.82
N ILE A 247 -14.48 10.57 -44.90
CA ILE A 247 -14.77 9.92 -46.19
C ILE A 247 -16.00 10.57 -46.84
N ASP A 248 -17.05 10.86 -46.07
CA ASP A 248 -18.25 11.55 -46.56
C ASP A 248 -17.91 12.96 -47.07
N GLU A 249 -17.06 13.72 -46.35
CA GLU A 249 -16.54 15.01 -46.85
C GLU A 249 -15.73 14.86 -48.14
N GLU A 250 -14.92 13.81 -48.25
CA GLU A 250 -14.09 13.52 -49.43
C GLU A 250 -14.92 13.02 -50.63
N PHE A 251 -16.04 12.34 -50.38
CA PHE A 251 -16.98 11.87 -51.40
C PHE A 251 -17.86 13.00 -51.92
N ILE A 252 -18.31 13.91 -51.05
CA ILE A 252 -19.10 15.09 -51.43
C ILE A 252 -18.28 16.05 -52.33
N PHE A 253 -16.96 16.09 -52.19
CA PHE A 253 -16.08 16.88 -53.07
C PHE A 253 -15.78 16.22 -54.43
N LYS A 254 -16.18 14.97 -54.65
CA LYS A 254 -15.83 14.22 -55.87
C LYS A 254 -16.99 13.97 -56.84
N ASP A 255 -18.23 14.23 -56.41
CA ASP A 255 -19.43 13.89 -57.19
C ASP A 255 -19.97 15.03 -58.07
N ASP A 256 -19.28 16.17 -58.13
CA ASP A 256 -19.67 17.29 -59.01
C ASP A 256 -19.07 17.19 -60.43
N SER A 257 -18.47 16.05 -60.77
CA SER A 257 -17.99 15.79 -62.12
C SER A 257 -18.15 14.31 -62.48
N THR A 258 -19.31 13.96 -63.08
CA THR A 258 -19.42 13.34 -64.43
C THR A 258 -20.77 12.60 -64.55
N ASN A 259 -21.75 13.26 -65.16
CA ASN A 259 -22.97 12.63 -65.67
C ASN A 259 -22.72 12.00 -67.05
N GLN A 260 -23.13 10.74 -67.26
CA GLN A 260 -24.02 10.27 -68.35
C GLN A 260 -23.92 8.75 -68.55
N SER A 261 -25.04 8.03 -68.43
CA SER A 261 -25.69 7.23 -69.50
C SER A 261 -26.66 6.17 -68.92
N THR A 262 -27.95 6.35 -69.25
CA THR A 262 -29.00 5.41 -69.72
C THR A 262 -28.69 3.89 -69.67
N GLU A 263 -29.59 2.93 -69.38
CA GLU A 263 -31.02 2.77 -69.71
C GLU A 263 -31.59 1.47 -69.07
N GLN A 264 -32.93 1.33 -69.10
CA GLN A 264 -33.79 0.13 -68.95
C GLN A 264 -34.57 -0.04 -67.63
N SER A 265 -35.78 0.54 -67.63
CA SER A 265 -36.85 0.37 -66.65
C SER A 265 -37.79 -0.79 -67.05
N PRO A 266 -38.11 -1.74 -66.15
CA PRO A 266 -39.28 -2.58 -66.28
C PRO A 266 -40.55 -1.81 -65.84
N THR A 267 -41.70 -2.33 -66.25
CA THR A 267 -43.04 -1.77 -66.17
C THR A 267 -43.47 -1.30 -64.76
N MET A 268 -43.79 -0.01 -64.67
CA MET A 268 -44.17 0.78 -63.47
C MET A 268 -45.37 0.25 -62.68
N ALA A 269 -46.16 -0.68 -63.23
CA ALA A 269 -47.29 -1.31 -62.55
C ALA A 269 -46.87 -2.39 -61.54
N ASN A 270 -45.78 -3.12 -61.80
CA ASN A 270 -45.29 -4.16 -60.88
C ASN A 270 -44.50 -3.55 -59.71
N ILE A 271 -43.93 -2.35 -59.88
CA ILE A 271 -43.16 -1.66 -58.84
C ILE A 271 -44.09 -1.09 -57.76
N LYS A 272 -45.24 -0.53 -58.13
CA LYS A 272 -46.22 -0.01 -57.15
C LYS A 272 -46.80 -1.12 -56.26
N GLU A 273 -47.14 -2.27 -56.84
CA GLU A 273 -47.65 -3.40 -56.04
C GLU A 273 -46.58 -3.99 -55.12
N LEU A 274 -45.31 -3.96 -55.55
CA LEU A 274 -44.19 -4.42 -54.73
C LEU A 274 -43.87 -3.41 -53.60
N GLU A 275 -43.92 -2.10 -53.89
CA GLU A 275 -43.73 -1.05 -52.88
C GLU A 275 -44.82 -1.09 -51.81
N GLU A 276 -46.09 -1.28 -52.19
CA GLU A 276 -47.21 -1.37 -51.23
C GLU A 276 -47.04 -2.58 -50.28
N LYS A 277 -46.70 -3.75 -50.83
CA LYS A 277 -46.38 -4.95 -50.02
C LYS A 277 -45.15 -4.75 -49.13
N LEU A 278 -44.14 -4.02 -49.60
CA LEU A 278 -42.93 -3.74 -48.83
C LEU A 278 -43.20 -2.75 -47.68
N THR A 279 -44.05 -1.74 -47.90
CA THR A 279 -44.47 -0.81 -46.84
C THR A 279 -45.31 -1.50 -45.77
N ASP A 280 -46.24 -2.36 -46.15
CA ASP A 280 -47.07 -3.10 -45.18
C ASP A 280 -46.21 -4.06 -44.34
N GLN A 281 -45.26 -4.75 -44.95
CA GLN A 281 -44.37 -5.66 -44.25
C GLN A 281 -43.39 -4.92 -43.30
N ASN A 282 -42.90 -3.75 -43.70
CA ASN A 282 -42.05 -2.91 -42.86
C ASN A 282 -42.83 -2.31 -41.68
N GLN A 283 -44.12 -1.98 -41.87
CA GLN A 283 -44.96 -1.45 -40.80
C GLN A 283 -45.23 -2.51 -39.72
N VAL A 284 -45.55 -3.75 -40.12
CA VAL A 284 -45.74 -4.88 -39.19
C VAL A 284 -44.45 -5.17 -38.40
N MET A 285 -43.29 -5.11 -39.06
CA MET A 285 -42.00 -5.33 -38.41
C MET A 285 -41.65 -4.22 -37.41
N LEU A 286 -42.02 -2.97 -37.70
CA LEU A 286 -41.84 -1.83 -36.78
C LEU A 286 -42.72 -1.96 -35.54
N ASP A 287 -43.95 -2.44 -35.69
CA ASP A 287 -44.87 -2.66 -34.57
C ASP A 287 -44.37 -3.80 -33.66
N GLU A 288 -43.85 -4.90 -34.21
CA GLU A 288 -43.20 -5.96 -33.42
C GLU A 288 -41.95 -5.43 -32.68
N PHE A 289 -41.12 -4.64 -33.35
CA PHE A 289 -39.95 -4.03 -32.73
C PHE A 289 -40.31 -3.09 -31.57
N SER A 290 -41.43 -2.35 -31.70
CA SER A 290 -41.90 -1.47 -30.63
C SER A 290 -42.35 -2.24 -29.39
N SER A 291 -43.06 -3.36 -29.58
CA SER A 291 -43.49 -4.27 -28.51
C SER A 291 -42.30 -4.91 -27.79
N ILE A 292 -41.29 -5.38 -28.54
CA ILE A 292 -40.07 -5.95 -27.98
C ILE A 292 -39.29 -4.90 -27.19
N LYS A 293 -39.21 -3.66 -27.69
CA LYS A 293 -38.55 -2.56 -27.00
C LYS A 293 -39.22 -2.24 -25.66
N GLU A 294 -40.55 -2.22 -25.61
CA GLU A 294 -41.28 -2.00 -24.36
C GLU A 294 -41.05 -3.12 -23.34
N GLN A 295 -41.02 -4.38 -23.78
CA GLN A 295 -40.68 -5.51 -22.90
C GLN A 295 -39.26 -5.40 -22.33
N PHE A 296 -38.28 -5.00 -23.16
CA PHE A 296 -36.90 -4.78 -22.69
C PHE A 296 -36.80 -3.63 -21.68
N VAL A 297 -37.57 -2.55 -21.87
CA VAL A 297 -37.62 -1.43 -20.92
C VAL A 297 -38.20 -1.89 -19.58
N GLN A 298 -39.29 -2.66 -19.58
CA GLN A 298 -39.88 -3.20 -18.35
C GLN A 298 -38.93 -4.18 -17.64
N GLN A 299 -38.26 -5.05 -18.39
CA GLN A 299 -37.29 -6.00 -17.83
C GLN A 299 -36.07 -5.27 -17.23
N GLY A 300 -35.61 -4.20 -17.88
CA GLY A 300 -34.55 -3.34 -17.38
C GLY A 300 -34.95 -2.60 -16.09
N GLN A 301 -36.19 -2.13 -15.98
CA GLN A 301 -36.71 -1.52 -14.75
C GLN A 301 -36.78 -2.53 -13.60
N HIS A 302 -37.30 -3.73 -13.85
CA HIS A 302 -37.34 -4.80 -12.84
C HIS A 302 -35.93 -5.18 -12.36
N PHE A 303 -34.97 -5.27 -13.28
CA PHE A 303 -33.58 -5.56 -12.93
C PHE A 303 -32.93 -4.44 -12.09
N ASN A 304 -33.23 -3.18 -12.39
CA ASN A 304 -32.74 -2.05 -11.59
C ASN A 304 -33.31 -2.06 -10.16
N THR A 305 -34.58 -2.39 -9.99
CA THR A 305 -35.20 -2.52 -8.66
C THR A 305 -34.53 -3.63 -7.85
N VAL A 306 -34.36 -4.82 -8.44
CA VAL A 306 -33.67 -5.95 -7.78
C VAL A 306 -32.23 -5.61 -7.41
N ARG A 307 -31.53 -4.86 -8.28
CA ARG A 307 -30.16 -4.41 -8.01
C ARG A 307 -30.11 -3.44 -6.82
N CYS A 308 -31.07 -2.51 -6.70
CA CYS A 308 -31.15 -1.60 -5.56
C CYS A 308 -31.42 -2.36 -4.26
N ASP A 309 -32.31 -3.35 -4.26
CA ASP A 309 -32.63 -4.15 -3.09
C ASP A 309 -31.41 -4.96 -2.61
N ILE A 310 -30.73 -5.65 -3.52
CA ILE A 310 -29.50 -6.42 -3.20
C ILE A 310 -28.40 -5.50 -2.66
N SER A 311 -28.22 -4.32 -3.26
CA SER A 311 -27.22 -3.36 -2.79
C SER A 311 -27.52 -2.87 -1.37
N SER A 312 -28.80 -2.68 -1.03
CA SER A 312 -29.20 -2.22 0.30
C SER A 312 -29.05 -3.30 1.37
N GLU A 313 -29.36 -4.56 1.05
CA GLU A 313 -29.16 -5.71 1.93
C GLU A 313 -27.67 -5.98 2.17
N PHE A 314 -26.86 -5.86 1.12
CA PHE A 314 -25.40 -6.02 1.24
C PHE A 314 -24.80 -4.92 2.14
N GLN A 315 -25.25 -3.67 2.00
CA GLN A 315 -24.82 -2.56 2.84
C GLN A 315 -25.17 -2.81 4.32
N LYS A 316 -26.40 -3.25 4.62
CA LYS A 316 -26.83 -3.61 5.99
C LYS A 316 -26.01 -4.75 6.57
N SER A 317 -25.74 -5.79 5.78
CA SER A 317 -24.91 -6.92 6.21
C SER A 317 -23.48 -6.48 6.54
N MET A 318 -22.92 -5.54 5.78
CA MET A 318 -21.58 -5.02 6.01
C MET A 318 -21.51 -4.15 7.28
N GLU A 319 -22.51 -3.30 7.51
CA GLU A 319 -22.64 -2.51 8.74
C GLU A 319 -22.80 -3.40 9.98
N MET A 320 -23.57 -4.48 9.88
CA MET A 320 -23.76 -5.43 10.99
C MET A 320 -22.46 -6.19 11.33
N SER A 321 -21.66 -6.54 10.32
CA SER A 321 -20.34 -7.16 10.53
C SER A 321 -19.35 -6.20 11.18
N GLN A 322 -19.33 -4.92 10.76
CA GLN A 322 -18.49 -3.91 11.40
C GLN A 322 -18.91 -3.65 12.85
N PHE A 323 -20.22 -3.63 13.12
CA PHE A 323 -20.74 -3.46 14.47
C PHE A 323 -20.34 -4.63 15.40
N GLN A 324 -20.39 -5.87 14.92
CA GLN A 324 -19.92 -7.03 15.69
C GLN A 324 -18.42 -6.98 15.99
N ALA A 325 -17.60 -6.59 15.01
CA ALA A 325 -16.16 -6.40 15.23
C ALA A 325 -15.89 -5.32 16.28
N LEU A 326 -16.64 -4.21 16.24
CA LEU A 326 -16.53 -3.13 17.22
C LEU A 326 -16.95 -3.59 18.63
N GLN A 327 -18.02 -4.38 18.76
CA GLN A 327 -18.43 -4.97 20.03
C GLN A 327 -17.34 -5.86 20.63
N GLN A 328 -16.71 -6.69 19.80
CA GLN A 328 -15.64 -7.58 20.26
C GLN A 328 -14.40 -6.80 20.74
N ASP A 329 -14.08 -5.68 20.09
CA ASP A 329 -12.99 -4.81 20.51
C ASP A 329 -13.31 -4.04 21.80
N ILE A 330 -14.56 -3.62 21.98
CA ILE A 330 -15.03 -3.03 23.26
C ILE A 330 -14.89 -4.04 24.40
N GLU A 331 -15.32 -5.29 24.22
CA GLU A 331 -15.17 -6.34 25.24
C GLU A 331 -13.70 -6.60 25.60
N LYS A 332 -12.80 -6.66 24.60
CA LYS A 332 -11.35 -6.80 24.83
C LYS A 332 -10.78 -5.61 25.59
N MET A 333 -11.23 -4.40 25.28
CA MET A 333 -10.78 -3.19 25.97
C MET A 333 -11.23 -3.19 27.43
N ASP A 334 -12.47 -3.59 27.72
CA ASP A 334 -12.97 -3.72 29.09
C ASP A 334 -12.17 -4.75 29.90
N GLN A 335 -11.82 -5.89 29.29
CA GLN A 335 -10.99 -6.89 29.95
C GLN A 335 -9.59 -6.35 30.29
N ARG A 336 -8.98 -5.58 29.38
CA ARG A 336 -7.68 -4.93 29.64
C ARG A 336 -7.77 -3.90 30.75
N ASN A 337 -8.86 -3.14 30.83
CA ASN A 337 -9.08 -2.17 31.92
C ASN A 337 -9.24 -2.87 33.27
N ILE A 338 -9.91 -4.03 33.32
CA ILE A 338 -10.02 -4.83 34.55
C ILE A 338 -8.63 -5.30 35.01
N GLU A 339 -7.81 -5.82 34.09
CA GLU A 339 -6.45 -6.27 34.42
C GLU A 339 -5.56 -5.10 34.88
N ALA A 340 -5.58 -3.97 34.17
CA ALA A 340 -4.82 -2.78 34.55
C ALA A 340 -5.23 -2.25 35.94
N ASN A 341 -6.53 -2.27 36.27
CA ASN A 341 -6.99 -1.88 37.59
C ASN A 341 -6.50 -2.82 38.70
N LYS A 342 -6.33 -4.11 38.40
CA LYS A 342 -5.76 -5.08 39.32
C LYS A 342 -4.28 -4.82 39.54
N GLU A 343 -3.49 -4.62 38.48
CA GLU A 343 -2.08 -4.25 38.58
C GLU A 343 -1.87 -2.96 39.37
N ILE A 344 -2.73 -1.95 39.17
CA ILE A 344 -2.70 -0.70 39.96
C ILE A 344 -2.98 -0.96 41.44
N SER A 345 -3.88 -1.90 41.76
CA SER A 345 -4.16 -2.28 43.15
C SER A 345 -2.93 -2.93 43.80
N ASP A 346 -2.27 -3.85 43.09
CA ASP A 346 -1.08 -4.55 43.59
C ASP A 346 0.07 -3.56 43.83
N VAL A 347 0.34 -2.66 42.88
CA VAL A 347 1.35 -1.59 43.02
C VAL A 347 1.04 -0.67 44.21
N LYS A 348 -0.23 -0.40 44.49
CA LYS A 348 -0.64 0.43 45.64
C LYS A 348 -0.36 -0.25 46.97
N GLU A 349 -0.49 -1.58 47.03
CA GLU A 349 -0.13 -2.38 48.20
C GLU A 349 1.38 -2.35 48.44
N GLU A 350 2.18 -2.63 47.41
CA GLU A 350 3.65 -2.53 47.47
C GLU A 350 4.14 -1.14 47.90
N LEU A 351 3.49 -0.08 47.39
CA LEU A 351 3.80 1.29 47.79
C LEU A 351 3.51 1.55 49.28
N SER A 352 2.45 0.94 49.82
CA SER A 352 2.11 1.04 51.24
C SER A 352 3.15 0.34 52.10
N GLU A 353 3.61 -0.85 51.70
CA GLU A 353 4.68 -1.59 52.39
C GLU A 353 6.00 -0.81 52.38
N MET A 354 6.41 -0.30 51.21
CA MET A 354 7.61 0.52 51.08
C MET A 354 7.53 1.77 51.96
N LYS A 355 6.36 2.40 52.08
CA LYS A 355 6.17 3.56 52.96
C LYS A 355 6.37 3.20 54.43
N MET A 356 5.90 2.02 54.87
CA MET A 356 6.13 1.55 56.24
C MET A 356 7.62 1.30 56.49
N ALA A 357 8.30 0.59 55.59
CA ALA A 357 9.74 0.35 55.69
C ALA A 357 10.55 1.66 55.73
N MET A 358 10.16 2.66 54.94
CA MET A 358 10.79 3.98 54.96
C MET A 358 10.60 4.71 56.29
N THR A 359 9.43 4.56 56.94
CA THR A 359 9.20 5.14 58.27
C THR A 359 10.05 4.47 59.36
N GLU A 360 10.25 3.15 59.26
CA GLU A 360 11.12 2.38 60.16
C GLU A 360 12.58 2.83 59.99
N THR A 361 13.10 2.87 58.76
CA THR A 361 14.46 3.34 58.48
C THR A 361 14.68 4.78 59.00
N LYS A 362 13.67 5.65 58.89
CA LYS A 362 13.76 7.01 59.43
C LYS A 362 13.84 7.04 60.95
N SER A 363 13.17 6.12 61.64
CA SER A 363 13.28 5.94 63.08
C SER A 363 14.70 5.51 63.47
N ASP A 364 15.24 4.49 62.81
CA ASP A 364 16.60 3.98 63.06
C ASP A 364 17.67 5.06 62.84
N VAL A 365 17.53 5.85 61.77
CA VAL A 365 18.44 6.99 61.52
C VAL A 365 18.36 8.04 62.64
N SER A 366 17.18 8.26 63.21
CA SER A 366 17.02 9.18 64.34
C SER A 366 17.68 8.64 65.62
N GLU A 367 17.62 7.34 65.86
CA GLU A 367 18.29 6.68 66.99
C GLU A 367 19.82 6.76 66.83
N ILE A 368 20.34 6.41 65.66
CA ILE A 368 21.78 6.52 65.33
C ILE A 368 22.26 7.96 65.54
N LYS A 369 21.48 8.95 65.09
CA LYS A 369 21.83 10.36 65.29
C LYS A 369 21.93 10.72 66.79
N GLY A 370 21.03 10.17 67.62
CA GLY A 370 21.07 10.34 69.07
C GLY A 370 22.33 9.74 69.69
N ASP A 371 22.72 8.53 69.26
CA ASP A 371 23.91 7.86 69.76
C ASP A 371 25.20 8.55 69.32
N VAL A 372 25.27 9.07 68.09
CA VAL A 372 26.40 9.89 67.64
C VAL A 372 26.59 11.13 68.52
N VAL A 373 25.51 11.78 68.95
CA VAL A 373 25.58 12.93 69.86
C VAL A 373 26.12 12.53 71.23
N LYS A 374 25.70 11.38 71.77
CA LYS A 374 26.27 10.85 73.03
C LYS A 374 27.76 10.57 72.90
N ILE A 375 28.17 9.89 71.82
CA ILE A 375 29.59 9.61 71.52
C ILE A 375 30.40 10.91 71.45
N GLN A 376 29.87 11.95 70.80
CA GLN A 376 30.53 13.26 70.75
C GLN A 376 30.70 13.88 72.15
N SER A 377 29.69 13.77 73.01
CA SER A 377 29.76 14.23 74.40
C SER A 377 30.81 13.45 75.20
N ASP A 378 30.84 12.12 75.06
CA ASP A 378 31.79 11.25 75.76
C ASP A 378 33.24 11.53 75.33
N ILE A 379 33.47 11.71 74.02
CA ILE A 379 34.77 12.13 73.47
C ILE A 379 35.19 13.47 74.07
N HIS A 380 34.27 14.43 74.17
CA HIS A 380 34.58 15.74 74.75
C HIS A 380 34.97 15.64 76.23
N ALA A 381 34.25 14.83 77.02
CA ALA A 381 34.56 14.56 78.42
C ALA A 381 35.95 13.90 78.58
N ILE A 382 36.29 12.94 77.72
CA ILE A 382 37.62 12.29 77.72
C ILE A 382 38.72 13.31 77.40
N LEU A 383 38.50 14.18 76.41
CA LEU A 383 39.47 15.23 76.05
C LEU A 383 39.73 16.21 77.20
N GLU A 384 38.70 16.61 77.94
CA GLU A 384 38.86 17.45 79.13
C GLU A 384 39.61 16.72 80.25
N ALA A 385 39.31 15.44 80.50
CA ALA A 385 40.05 14.63 81.48
C ALA A 385 41.54 14.53 81.12
N LEU A 386 41.87 14.29 79.84
CA LEU A 386 43.25 14.25 79.35
C LEU A 386 43.97 15.59 79.51
N ARG A 387 43.30 16.72 79.26
CA ARG A 387 43.85 18.05 79.51
C ARG A 387 44.15 18.29 80.98
N GLY A 388 43.32 17.77 81.88
CA GLY A 388 43.55 17.82 83.33
C GLY A 388 44.83 17.10 83.73
N ILE A 389 45.07 15.90 83.18
CA ILE A 389 46.29 15.11 83.44
C ILE A 389 47.55 15.83 82.94
N GLN A 390 47.52 16.45 81.76
CA GLN A 390 48.68 17.18 81.23
C GLN A 390 49.09 18.43 82.03
N ARG A 391 48.23 18.94 82.92
CA ARG A 391 48.51 20.14 83.74
C ARG A 391 49.07 19.82 85.13
N GLN A 392 49.10 18.55 85.53
CA GLN A 392 49.79 18.06 86.74
C GLN A 392 51.20 17.60 86.37
#